data_AF-A0A1H9T654-F1
#
_entry.id   AF-A0A1H9T654-F1
#
_cell.length_a   1.000
_cell.length_b   1.000
_cell.length_c   1.000
_cell.angle_alpha   90.00
_cell.angle_beta   90.00
_cell.angle_gamma   90.00
#
_symmetry.space_group_name_H-M   'P 1'
#
loop_
_entity.id
_entity.type
_entity.pdbx_description
1 polymer ?
#
loop_
_entity_poly.entity_id
_entity_poly.type
_entity_poly.pdbx_seq_one_letter_code
_entity_poly.pdbx_strand_id
1 'polypeptide(L)'
;MLMPFGGIAEMDEYGNRPAKEEILVAVSGPLQHLWMIGLSFLLLGSAFWTEADHQLFLFHNIAILLFNLLPVLPLDGGKLLFSFQSYVLPFHKAYQSTFILSFVCLTALSFLSLFMLPFHLNLIMVTTFLWVHQYLEWKQRHYHFLRFLLERKHIKRNKKNYLLNVSPALTVAQAVKNVHREKELTLLINKNQVIQEKVLLDAFFDRYKQTQPLSCLLKGDW
;
A
#
# COMPACT_ATOMS: atom_id res chain seq x y z
N MET A 1 7.82 11.64 14.66
CA MET A 1 8.84 11.29 15.68
C MET A 1 10.10 10.79 15.00
N LEU A 2 11.30 11.22 15.43
CA LEU A 2 12.58 10.66 14.97
C LEU A 2 12.93 9.44 15.84
N MET A 3 12.93 8.26 15.24
CA MET A 3 13.37 7.01 15.85
C MET A 3 14.78 6.65 15.39
N PRO A 4 15.51 5.76 16.09
CA PRO A 4 16.87 5.34 15.73
C PRO A 4 17.01 4.71 14.33
N PHE A 5 15.89 4.42 13.65
CA PHE A 5 15.83 3.89 12.28
C PHE A 5 15.22 4.87 11.26
N GLY A 6 14.99 6.14 11.63
CA GLY A 6 14.46 7.18 10.74
C GLY A 6 13.34 8.03 11.36
N GLY A 7 12.92 9.08 10.65
CA GLY A 7 11.77 9.92 11.03
C GLY A 7 10.44 9.33 10.56
N ILE A 8 9.52 9.04 11.47
CA ILE A 8 8.13 8.75 11.13
C ILE A 8 7.36 10.07 11.12
N ALA A 9 6.92 10.51 9.95
CA ALA A 9 5.80 11.43 9.83
C ALA A 9 4.52 10.62 10.04
N GLU A 10 3.76 10.91 11.10
CA GLU A 10 2.48 10.27 11.36
C GLU A 10 1.48 10.75 10.30
N MET A 11 1.38 9.99 9.22
CA MET A 11 0.45 10.24 8.13
C MET A 11 -0.45 9.02 8.02
N ASP A 12 -1.75 9.24 7.80
CA ASP A 12 -2.71 8.15 7.60
C ASP A 12 -2.50 7.49 6.23
N GLU A 13 -1.66 6.45 6.19
CA GLU A 13 -1.20 5.75 4.97
C GLU A 13 -2.27 4.85 4.30
N TYR A 14 -3.37 4.54 4.99
CA TYR A 14 -4.37 3.57 4.53
C TYR A 14 -5.79 4.16 4.47
N GLY A 15 -5.88 5.42 4.08
CA GLY A 15 -7.15 6.15 3.94
C GLY A 15 -7.69 6.22 2.50
N ASN A 16 -8.79 6.94 2.31
CA ASN A 16 -9.38 7.21 0.98
C ASN A 16 -8.77 8.47 0.30
N ARG A 17 -7.52 8.82 0.66
CA ARG A 17 -6.72 9.81 -0.07
C ARG A 17 -6.53 9.37 -1.54
N PRO A 18 -6.37 10.27 -2.51
CA PRO A 18 -6.11 9.88 -3.89
C PRO A 18 -4.79 9.11 -3.99
N ALA A 19 -4.78 7.96 -4.66
CA ALA A 19 -3.57 7.17 -4.84
C ALA A 19 -2.42 7.96 -5.50
N LYS A 20 -2.75 8.94 -6.35
CA LYS A 20 -1.77 9.83 -6.98
C LYS A 20 -0.99 10.70 -5.97
N GLU A 21 -1.67 11.17 -4.92
CA GLU A 21 -1.02 11.96 -3.87
C GLU A 21 -0.06 11.09 -3.06
N GLU A 22 -0.46 9.85 -2.75
CA GLU A 22 0.44 8.91 -2.06
C GLU A 22 1.62 8.47 -2.92
N ILE A 23 1.43 8.27 -4.23
CA ILE A 23 2.54 8.02 -5.15
C ILE A 23 3.51 9.20 -5.14
N LEU A 24 3.01 10.44 -5.19
CA LEU A 24 3.87 11.62 -5.17
C LEU A 24 4.69 11.73 -3.88
N VAL A 25 4.05 11.46 -2.73
CA VAL A 25 4.74 11.43 -1.44
C VAL A 25 5.77 10.30 -1.39
N ALA A 26 5.40 9.09 -1.80
CA ALA A 26 6.29 7.92 -1.79
C ALA A 26 7.49 8.09 -2.74
N VAL A 27 7.31 8.75 -3.89
CA VAL A 27 8.39 9.08 -4.83
C VAL A 27 9.32 10.17 -4.29
N SER A 28 8.85 11.04 -3.40
CA SER A 28 9.66 12.14 -2.86
C SER A 28 10.90 11.64 -2.09
N GLY A 29 10.81 10.48 -1.42
CA GLY A 29 11.94 9.84 -0.76
C GLY A 29 13.06 9.45 -1.74
N PRO A 30 12.80 8.56 -2.73
CA PRO A 30 13.75 8.23 -3.79
C PRO A 30 14.31 9.45 -4.53
N LEU A 31 13.48 10.46 -4.81
CA LEU A 31 13.90 11.70 -5.48
C LEU A 31 14.90 12.49 -4.64
N GLN A 32 14.85 12.36 -3.31
CA GLN A 32 15.81 12.99 -2.41
C GLN A 32 17.25 12.53 -2.70
N HIS A 33 17.44 11.24 -2.93
CA HIS A 33 18.77 10.70 -3.23
C HIS A 33 19.33 11.22 -4.55
N LEU A 34 18.48 11.46 -5.56
CA LEU A 34 18.92 11.95 -6.86
C LEU A 34 19.54 13.36 -6.78
N TRP A 35 18.89 14.30 -6.09
CA TRP A 35 19.46 15.65 -5.97
C TRP A 35 20.65 15.69 -5.01
N MET A 36 20.67 14.86 -3.96
CA MET A 36 21.84 14.71 -3.08
C MET A 36 23.07 14.21 -3.86
N ILE A 37 22.87 13.20 -4.72
CA ILE A 37 23.92 12.72 -5.65
C ILE A 37 24.37 13.86 -6.57
N GLY A 38 23.43 14.59 -7.18
CA GLY A 38 23.74 15.74 -8.02
C GLY A 38 24.57 16.82 -7.30
N LEU A 39 24.24 17.13 -6.05
CA LEU A 39 25.00 18.06 -5.22
C LEU A 39 26.43 17.55 -4.95
N SER A 40 26.58 16.24 -4.68
CA SER A 40 27.90 15.64 -4.48
C SER A 40 28.81 15.78 -5.71
N PHE A 41 28.25 15.72 -6.93
CA PHE A 41 29.01 16.00 -8.16
C PHE A 41 29.39 17.47 -8.29
N LEU A 42 28.52 18.40 -7.90
CA LEU A 42 28.80 19.84 -7.97
C LEU A 42 29.92 20.28 -7.01
N LEU A 43 30.05 19.59 -5.88
CA LEU A 43 31.07 19.89 -4.86
C LEU A 43 32.41 19.20 -5.11
N LEU A 44 32.48 18.28 -6.08
CA LEU A 44 33.66 17.49 -6.35
C LEU A 44 34.87 18.37 -6.72
N GLY A 45 35.98 18.19 -6.01
CA GLY A 45 37.20 18.97 -6.20
C GLY A 45 37.25 20.28 -5.41
N SER A 46 36.25 20.56 -4.56
CA SER A 46 36.33 21.64 -3.57
C SER A 46 37.27 21.28 -2.41
N ALA A 47 37.77 22.28 -1.69
CA ALA A 47 38.71 22.09 -0.58
C ALA A 47 38.17 21.25 0.59
N PHE A 48 36.85 21.05 0.65
CA PHE A 48 36.15 20.34 1.73
C PHE A 48 35.41 19.07 1.26
N TRP A 49 35.47 18.72 -0.04
CA TRP A 49 34.79 17.55 -0.59
C TRP A 49 35.74 16.78 -1.50
N THR A 50 36.41 15.79 -0.92
CA THR A 50 37.41 14.99 -1.63
C THR A 50 36.77 13.95 -2.53
N GLU A 51 37.53 13.40 -3.47
CA GLU A 51 37.10 12.27 -4.31
C GLU A 51 36.69 11.06 -3.45
N ALA A 52 37.40 10.80 -2.35
CA ALA A 52 37.06 9.71 -1.44
C ALA A 52 35.71 9.93 -0.75
N ASP A 53 35.43 11.16 -0.29
CA ASP A 53 34.14 11.52 0.31
C ASP A 53 33.00 11.38 -0.70
N HIS A 54 33.23 11.84 -1.93
CA HIS A 54 32.27 11.72 -3.03
C HIS A 54 31.91 10.26 -3.33
N GLN A 55 32.91 9.39 -3.50
CA GLN A 55 32.70 7.97 -3.79
C GLN A 55 31.96 7.26 -2.65
N LEU A 56 32.36 7.54 -1.40
CA LEU A 56 31.69 6.99 -0.23
C LEU A 56 30.24 7.48 -0.15
N PHE A 57 29.99 8.76 -0.37
CA PHE A 57 28.66 9.35 -0.35
C PHE A 57 27.75 8.78 -1.44
N LEU A 58 28.28 8.62 -2.67
CA LEU A 58 27.56 7.98 -3.77
C LEU A 58 27.16 6.55 -3.42
N PHE A 59 28.11 5.75 -2.93
CA PHE A 59 27.87 4.36 -2.57
C PHE A 59 26.73 4.24 -1.56
N HIS A 60 26.75 5.03 -0.49
CA HIS A 60 25.70 5.00 0.53
C HIS A 60 24.34 5.48 -0.01
N ASN A 61 24.30 6.57 -0.77
CA ASN A 61 23.04 7.09 -1.31
C ASN A 61 22.39 6.11 -2.29
N ILE A 62 23.17 5.50 -3.16
CA ILE A 62 22.68 4.50 -4.10
C ILE A 62 22.24 3.24 -3.35
N ALA A 63 23.01 2.79 -2.35
CA ALA A 63 22.65 1.62 -1.54
C ALA A 63 21.32 1.83 -0.80
N ILE A 64 21.13 2.98 -0.14
CA ILE A 64 19.89 3.32 0.58
C ILE A 64 18.73 3.47 -0.40
N LEU A 65 18.94 4.14 -1.54
CA LEU A 65 17.94 4.31 -2.59
C LEU A 65 17.44 2.95 -3.11
N LEU A 66 18.37 2.07 -3.50
CA LEU A 66 18.03 0.74 -4.02
C LEU A 66 17.33 -0.11 -2.96
N PHE A 67 17.77 -0.02 -1.71
CA PHE A 67 17.14 -0.73 -0.61
C PHE A 67 15.71 -0.25 -0.37
N ASN A 68 15.47 1.07 -0.30
CA ASN A 68 14.14 1.64 -0.10
C ASN A 68 13.20 1.40 -1.28
N LEU A 69 13.71 1.19 -2.50
CA LEU A 69 12.91 0.85 -3.68
C LEU A 69 12.51 -0.63 -3.74
N LEU A 70 12.99 -1.49 -2.84
CA LEU A 70 12.55 -2.88 -2.78
C LEU A 70 11.02 -2.95 -2.53
N PRO A 71 10.31 -3.87 -3.19
CA PRO A 71 8.85 -4.01 -3.07
C PRO A 71 8.43 -4.72 -1.77
N VAL A 72 9.00 -4.32 -0.63
CA VAL A 72 8.76 -4.91 0.71
C VAL A 72 8.11 -3.86 1.61
N LEU A 73 6.97 -4.15 2.21
CA LEU A 73 6.40 -3.29 3.25
C LEU A 73 7.26 -3.37 4.53
N PRO A 74 7.63 -2.25 5.17
CA PRO A 74 7.09 -0.90 5.03
C PRO A 74 7.96 0.05 4.17
N LEU A 75 8.88 -0.47 3.36
CA LEU A 75 9.77 0.36 2.53
C LEU A 75 8.99 1.15 1.47
N ASP A 76 9.58 2.24 0.99
CA ASP A 76 8.96 3.15 0.02
C ASP A 76 8.54 2.42 -1.26
N GLY A 77 9.32 1.44 -1.73
CA GLY A 77 8.99 0.61 -2.88
C GLY A 77 7.75 -0.24 -2.69
N GLY A 78 7.53 -0.80 -1.49
CA GLY A 78 6.30 -1.50 -1.13
C GLY A 78 5.09 -0.57 -1.10
N LYS A 79 5.25 0.63 -0.52
CA LYS A 79 4.19 1.66 -0.48
C LYS A 79 3.84 2.19 -1.86
N LEU A 80 4.85 2.41 -2.70
CA LEU A 80 4.69 2.85 -4.09
C LEU A 80 3.95 1.79 -4.90
N LEU A 81 4.35 0.52 -4.76
CA LEU A 81 3.67 -0.62 -5.37
C LEU A 81 2.21 -0.70 -4.95
N PHE A 82 1.92 -0.62 -3.64
CA PHE A 82 0.56 -0.64 -3.13
C PHE A 82 -0.27 0.51 -3.69
N SER A 83 0.26 1.73 -3.65
CA SER A 83 -0.43 2.92 -4.14
C SER A 83 -0.74 2.81 -5.62
N PHE A 84 0.22 2.35 -6.43
CA PHE A 84 0.03 2.09 -7.85
C PHE A 84 -1.01 0.98 -8.11
N GLN A 85 -0.94 -0.14 -7.42
CA GLN A 85 -1.93 -1.21 -7.54
C GLN A 85 -3.33 -0.74 -7.12
N SER A 86 -3.44 0.07 -6.06
CA SER A 86 -4.71 0.61 -5.56
C SER A 86 -5.37 1.60 -6.51
N TYR A 87 -4.60 2.19 -7.44
CA TYR A 87 -5.11 3.03 -8.51
C TYR A 87 -5.93 2.23 -9.53
N VAL A 88 -5.50 1.00 -9.82
CA VAL A 88 -6.07 0.16 -10.89
C VAL A 88 -7.01 -0.91 -10.35
N LEU A 89 -6.62 -1.58 -9.27
CA LEU A 89 -7.29 -2.75 -8.69
C LEU A 89 -8.22 -2.35 -7.53
N PRO A 90 -9.18 -3.22 -7.14
CA PRO A 90 -9.90 -3.07 -5.88
C PRO A 90 -8.93 -2.98 -4.69
N PHE A 91 -9.25 -2.15 -3.71
CA PHE A 91 -8.35 -1.88 -2.57
C PHE A 91 -7.91 -3.16 -1.86
N HIS A 92 -8.86 -4.09 -1.63
CA HIS A 92 -8.58 -5.37 -0.99
C HIS A 92 -7.57 -6.23 -1.79
N LYS A 93 -7.70 -6.26 -3.12
CA LYS A 93 -6.82 -7.03 -4.01
C LYS A 93 -5.43 -6.39 -4.10
N ALA A 94 -5.36 -5.06 -4.20
CA ALA A 94 -4.10 -4.32 -4.21
C ALA A 94 -3.29 -4.58 -2.93
N TYR A 95 -3.93 -4.52 -1.77
CA TYR A 95 -3.29 -4.81 -0.50
C TYR A 95 -2.78 -6.26 -0.44
N GLN A 96 -3.62 -7.23 -0.81
CA GLN A 96 -3.26 -8.64 -0.80
C GLN A 96 -2.08 -8.94 -1.75
N SER A 97 -2.12 -8.41 -2.97
CA SER A 97 -1.06 -8.65 -3.96
C SER A 97 0.25 -7.98 -3.54
N THR A 98 0.21 -6.76 -2.98
CA THR A 98 1.40 -6.10 -2.42
C THR A 98 1.98 -6.92 -1.28
N PHE A 99 1.14 -7.35 -0.33
CA PHE A 99 1.57 -8.16 0.80
C PHE A 99 2.27 -9.46 0.37
N ILE A 100 1.69 -10.18 -0.60
CA ILE A 100 2.28 -11.43 -1.13
C ILE A 100 3.63 -11.14 -1.79
N LEU A 101 3.72 -10.09 -2.62
CA LEU A 101 4.97 -9.74 -3.28
C LEU A 101 6.04 -9.34 -2.25
N SER A 102 5.69 -8.54 -1.24
CA SER A 102 6.58 -8.20 -0.14
C SER A 102 7.05 -9.43 0.63
N PHE A 103 6.17 -10.38 0.92
CA PHE A 103 6.54 -11.64 1.56
C PHE A 103 7.54 -12.44 0.72
N VAL A 104 7.27 -12.62 -0.58
CA VAL A 104 8.16 -13.37 -1.50
C VAL A 104 9.52 -12.67 -1.67
N CYS A 105 9.54 -11.35 -1.79
CA CYS A 105 10.78 -10.60 -1.89
C CYS A 105 11.58 -10.65 -0.58
N LEU A 106 10.91 -10.56 0.57
CA LEU A 106 11.57 -10.63 1.88
C LEU A 106 12.11 -12.03 2.18
N THR A 107 11.40 -13.10 1.79
CA THR A 107 11.94 -14.48 1.91
C THR A 107 13.17 -14.67 1.03
N ALA A 108 13.13 -14.21 -0.23
CA ALA A 108 14.28 -14.27 -1.13
C ALA A 108 15.48 -13.48 -0.60
N LEU A 109 15.24 -12.25 -0.11
CA LEU A 109 16.28 -11.40 0.50
C LEU A 109 16.90 -12.05 1.73
N SER A 110 16.07 -12.63 2.60
CA SER A 110 16.53 -13.30 3.82
C SER A 110 17.39 -14.53 3.50
N PHE A 111 17.00 -15.31 2.50
CA PHE A 111 17.77 -16.47 2.04
C PHE A 111 19.11 -16.05 1.44
N LEU A 112 19.10 -15.03 0.57
CA LEU A 112 20.32 -14.48 -0.03
C LEU A 112 21.28 -13.94 1.04
N SER A 113 20.74 -13.20 2.02
CA SER A 113 21.51 -12.65 3.13
C SER A 113 22.20 -13.74 3.96
N LEU A 114 21.49 -14.83 4.26
CA LEU A 114 22.04 -15.92 5.07
C LEU A 114 23.11 -16.71 4.31
N PHE A 115 22.95 -16.90 3.00
CA PHE A 115 23.88 -17.68 2.19
C PHE A 115 25.17 -16.91 1.86
N MET A 116 25.05 -15.64 1.49
CA MET A 116 26.21 -14.84 1.05
C MET A 116 26.95 -14.17 2.20
N LEU A 117 26.23 -13.77 3.26
CA LEU A 117 26.75 -12.86 4.29
C LEU A 117 26.32 -13.30 5.72
N PRO A 118 26.57 -14.56 6.13
CA PRO A 118 26.01 -15.14 7.36
C PRO A 118 26.40 -14.43 8.66
N PHE A 119 27.52 -13.68 8.69
CA PHE A 119 28.03 -13.01 9.89
C PHE A 119 27.83 -11.49 9.92
N HIS A 120 27.07 -10.94 8.95
CA HIS A 120 26.77 -9.50 8.93
C HIS A 120 25.59 -9.19 9.84
N LEU A 121 25.88 -8.89 11.12
CA LEU A 121 24.88 -8.56 12.14
C LEU A 121 23.88 -7.47 11.69
N ASN A 122 24.34 -6.46 10.95
CA ASN A 122 23.50 -5.39 10.41
C ASN A 122 22.40 -5.92 9.48
N LEU A 123 22.72 -6.85 8.58
CA LEU A 123 21.76 -7.43 7.64
C LEU A 123 20.75 -8.33 8.36
N ILE A 124 21.20 -9.09 9.36
CA ILE A 124 20.32 -9.90 10.20
C ILE A 124 19.34 -8.99 10.95
N MET A 125 19.82 -7.90 11.58
CA MET A 125 18.96 -6.94 12.27
C MET A 125 17.92 -6.32 11.33
N VAL A 126 18.33 -5.85 10.16
CA VAL A 126 17.43 -5.22 9.19
C VAL A 126 16.40 -6.21 8.65
N THR A 127 16.79 -7.43 8.29
CA THR A 127 15.85 -8.44 7.78
C THR A 127 14.87 -8.90 8.87
N THR A 128 15.33 -9.12 10.10
CA THR A 128 14.43 -9.40 11.24
C THR A 128 13.45 -8.25 11.48
N PHE A 129 13.91 -7.00 11.45
CA PHE A 129 13.05 -5.84 11.57
C PHE A 129 11.95 -5.80 10.49
N LEU A 130 12.32 -6.04 9.22
CA LEU A 130 11.36 -6.12 8.13
C LEU A 130 10.35 -7.27 8.32
N TRP A 131 10.78 -8.42 8.82
CA TRP A 131 9.89 -9.54 9.14
C TRP A 131 8.87 -9.19 10.22
N VAL A 132 9.29 -8.50 11.27
CA VAL A 132 8.39 -8.01 12.32
C VAL A 132 7.35 -7.07 11.72
N HIS A 133 7.76 -6.11 10.88
CA HIS A 133 6.83 -5.20 10.23
C HIS A 133 5.87 -5.90 9.27
N GLN A 134 6.36 -6.85 8.46
CA GLN A 134 5.51 -7.66 7.59
C GLN A 134 4.45 -8.43 8.40
N TYR A 135 4.82 -8.96 9.56
CA TYR A 135 3.87 -9.62 10.47
C TYR A 135 2.83 -8.64 11.05
N LEU A 136 3.25 -7.44 11.45
CA LEU A 136 2.35 -6.40 11.95
C LEU A 136 1.34 -5.98 10.86
N GLU A 137 1.81 -5.75 9.63
CA GLU A 137 0.97 -5.47 8.45
C GLU A 137 -0.03 -6.60 8.18
N TRP A 138 0.38 -7.86 8.33
CA TRP A 138 -0.52 -9.00 8.21
C TRP A 138 -1.62 -8.98 9.28
N LYS A 139 -1.25 -8.70 10.54
CA LYS A 139 -2.19 -8.62 11.67
C LYS A 139 -3.17 -7.46 11.51
N GLN A 140 -2.72 -6.34 10.94
CA GLN A 140 -3.52 -5.12 10.78
C GLN A 140 -4.35 -5.07 9.50
N ARG A 141 -4.16 -6.01 8.55
CA ARG A 141 -4.85 -6.04 7.24
C ARG A 141 -6.36 -5.81 7.29
N HIS A 142 -7.04 -6.38 8.28
CA HIS A 142 -8.50 -6.26 8.41
C HIS A 142 -8.89 -4.86 8.86
N TYR A 143 -8.11 -4.26 9.77
CA TYR A 143 -8.32 -2.90 10.25
C TYR A 143 -8.09 -1.87 9.14
N HIS A 144 -7.04 -2.03 8.33
CA HIS A 144 -6.81 -1.15 7.16
C HIS A 144 -7.98 -1.18 6.17
N PHE A 145 -8.50 -2.38 5.87
CA PHE A 145 -9.66 -2.53 5.00
C PHE A 145 -10.92 -1.91 5.60
N LEU A 146 -11.19 -2.16 6.89
CA LEU A 146 -12.35 -1.59 7.57
C LEU A 146 -12.30 -0.07 7.62
N ARG A 147 -11.12 0.49 7.94
CA ARG A 147 -10.88 1.94 7.96
C ARG A 147 -11.12 2.57 6.59
N PHE A 148 -10.60 1.96 5.52
CA PHE A 148 -10.86 2.40 4.15
C PHE A 148 -12.37 2.49 3.85
N LEU A 149 -13.15 1.47 4.22
CA LEU A 149 -14.60 1.45 4.00
C LEU A 149 -15.34 2.50 4.84
N LEU A 150 -14.91 2.70 6.10
CA LEU A 150 -15.48 3.71 6.99
C LEU A 150 -15.28 5.12 6.43
N GLU A 151 -14.06 5.47 6.05
CA GLU A 151 -13.77 6.77 5.42
C GLU A 151 -14.53 6.92 4.11
N ARG A 152 -14.64 5.85 3.32
CA ARG A 152 -15.37 5.86 2.05
C ARG A 152 -16.84 6.21 2.22
N LYS A 153 -17.48 5.72 3.30
CA LYS A 153 -18.89 6.02 3.61
C LYS A 153 -19.14 7.53 3.82
N HIS A 154 -18.17 8.26 4.38
CA HIS A 154 -18.31 9.67 4.72
C HIS A 154 -17.84 10.63 3.61
N ILE A 155 -17.06 10.14 2.64
CA ILE A 155 -16.49 10.99 1.58
C ILE A 155 -17.43 11.05 0.36
N LYS A 156 -17.95 12.25 0.07
CA LYS A 156 -18.63 12.57 -1.18
C LYS A 156 -17.61 13.07 -2.20
N ARG A 157 -17.02 12.16 -2.99
CA ARG A 157 -16.19 12.53 -4.15
C ARG A 157 -16.90 12.10 -5.43
N ASN A 158 -17.01 13.00 -6.40
CA ASN A 158 -17.40 12.67 -7.77
C ASN A 158 -16.29 11.81 -8.39
N LYS A 159 -16.37 10.50 -8.21
CA LYS A 159 -15.46 9.54 -8.84
C LYS A 159 -16.12 8.97 -10.10
N LYS A 160 -15.32 8.40 -10.99
CA LYS A 160 -15.85 7.72 -12.17
C LYS A 160 -16.62 6.47 -11.71
N ASN A 161 -17.83 6.29 -12.23
CA ASN A 161 -18.62 5.09 -11.96
C ASN A 161 -17.98 3.86 -12.62
N TYR A 162 -17.88 2.79 -11.85
CA TYR A 162 -17.43 1.48 -12.28
C TYR A 162 -18.57 0.48 -12.09
N LEU A 163 -19.13 0.04 -13.21
CA LEU A 163 -20.21 -0.94 -13.24
C LEU A 163 -19.64 -2.35 -13.16
N LEU A 164 -20.12 -3.14 -12.21
CA LEU A 164 -19.72 -4.53 -12.04
C LEU A 164 -20.94 -5.44 -12.02
N ASN A 165 -21.00 -6.37 -12.97
CA ASN A 165 -22.03 -7.39 -13.01
C ASN A 165 -21.71 -8.48 -11.99
N VAL A 166 -22.65 -8.72 -11.07
CA VAL A 166 -22.49 -9.70 -10.00
C VAL A 166 -23.68 -10.64 -9.91
N SER A 167 -23.42 -11.86 -9.46
CA SER A 167 -24.47 -12.85 -9.18
C SER A 167 -25.31 -12.41 -7.98
N PRO A 168 -26.65 -12.62 -7.99
CA PRO A 168 -27.52 -12.32 -6.84
C PRO A 168 -27.13 -13.09 -5.56
N ALA A 169 -26.48 -14.26 -5.71
CA ALA A 169 -26.06 -15.11 -4.60
C ALA A 169 -24.78 -14.62 -3.90
N LEU A 170 -24.07 -13.64 -4.47
CA LEU A 170 -22.88 -13.06 -3.86
C LEU A 170 -23.26 -12.36 -2.55
N THR A 171 -22.47 -12.52 -1.50
CA THR A 171 -22.75 -11.87 -0.21
C THR A 171 -22.30 -10.41 -0.21
N VAL A 172 -22.90 -9.60 0.67
CA VAL A 172 -22.49 -8.20 0.89
C VAL A 172 -20.99 -8.10 1.20
N ALA A 173 -20.49 -8.93 2.11
CA ALA A 173 -19.06 -8.97 2.47
C ALA A 173 -18.14 -9.26 1.29
N GLN A 174 -18.54 -10.13 0.36
CA GLN A 174 -17.76 -10.45 -0.83
C GLN A 174 -17.84 -9.32 -1.87
N ALA A 175 -19.01 -8.72 -2.05
CA ALA A 175 -19.23 -7.63 -2.98
C ALA A 175 -18.37 -6.39 -2.63
N VAL A 176 -18.29 -6.05 -1.34
CA VAL A 176 -17.51 -4.91 -0.83
C VAL A 176 -16.00 -5.03 -1.10
N LYS A 177 -15.47 -6.25 -1.25
CA LYS A 177 -14.06 -6.45 -1.63
C LYS A 177 -13.72 -5.91 -3.03
N ASN A 178 -14.73 -5.63 -3.86
CA ASN A 178 -14.56 -5.03 -5.18
C ASN A 178 -14.61 -3.50 -5.17
N VAL A 179 -14.72 -2.87 -4.01
CA VAL A 179 -14.66 -1.40 -3.89
C VAL A 179 -13.26 -0.93 -4.28
N HIS A 180 -13.23 0.02 -5.21
CA HIS A 180 -12.00 0.63 -5.70
C HIS A 180 -11.72 1.92 -4.94
N ARG A 181 -10.43 2.26 -4.89
CA ARG A 181 -10.01 3.54 -4.33
C ARG A 181 -10.46 4.69 -5.22
N GLU A 182 -10.17 4.65 -6.52
CA GLU A 182 -10.39 5.79 -7.45
C GLU A 182 -11.71 5.77 -8.23
N LYS A 183 -12.56 4.75 -8.05
CA LYS A 183 -13.82 4.58 -8.78
C LYS A 183 -14.97 4.34 -7.80
N GLU A 184 -16.18 4.72 -8.17
CA GLU A 184 -17.40 4.42 -7.41
C GLU A 184 -18.06 3.15 -7.96
N LEU A 185 -18.20 2.13 -7.11
CA LEU A 185 -18.72 0.83 -7.46
C LEU A 185 -20.24 0.87 -7.60
N THR A 186 -20.74 0.51 -8.76
CA THR A 186 -22.16 0.28 -9.00
C THR A 186 -22.35 -1.18 -9.39
N LEU A 187 -23.09 -1.92 -8.58
CA LEU A 187 -23.36 -3.34 -8.84
C LEU A 187 -24.60 -3.49 -9.70
N LEU A 188 -24.49 -4.32 -10.74
CA LEU A 188 -25.60 -4.64 -11.62
C LEU A 188 -25.97 -6.12 -11.47
N ILE A 189 -27.21 -6.37 -11.07
CA ILE A 189 -27.75 -7.69 -10.75
C ILE A 189 -28.84 -8.03 -11.77
N ASN A 190 -28.75 -9.22 -12.37
CA ASN A 190 -29.71 -9.72 -13.37
C ASN A 190 -30.06 -8.70 -14.48
N LYS A 191 -29.06 -7.94 -14.95
CA LYS A 191 -29.13 -6.95 -16.05
C LYS A 191 -30.01 -5.71 -15.83
N ASN A 192 -30.92 -5.69 -14.85
CA ASN A 192 -31.87 -4.59 -14.65
C ASN A 192 -31.81 -3.94 -13.28
N GLN A 193 -31.25 -4.59 -12.27
CA GLN A 193 -31.24 -4.07 -10.90
C GLN A 193 -29.88 -3.48 -10.56
N VAL A 194 -29.88 -2.29 -9.99
CA VAL A 194 -28.66 -1.53 -9.69
C VAL A 194 -28.57 -1.28 -8.19
N ILE A 195 -27.45 -1.65 -7.59
CA ILE A 195 -27.11 -1.31 -6.20
C ILE A 195 -25.95 -0.32 -6.22
N GLN A 196 -26.18 0.85 -5.64
CA GLN A 196 -25.15 1.88 -5.47
C GLN A 196 -24.19 1.52 -4.33
N GLU A 197 -22.94 1.99 -4.43
CA GLU A 197 -21.90 1.76 -3.41
C GLU A 197 -22.37 2.14 -2.00
N LYS A 198 -23.10 3.26 -1.86
CA LYS A 198 -23.58 3.74 -0.57
C LYS A 198 -24.46 2.72 0.16
N VAL A 199 -25.44 2.15 -0.56
CA VAL A 199 -26.35 1.12 -0.02
C VAL A 199 -25.57 -0.14 0.36
N LEU A 200 -24.59 -0.52 -0.46
CA LEU A 200 -23.72 -1.64 -0.20
C LEU A 200 -22.88 -1.45 1.08
N LEU A 201 -22.29 -0.27 1.25
CA LEU A 201 -21.51 0.07 2.45
C LEU A 201 -22.40 0.12 3.70
N ASP A 202 -23.60 0.71 3.62
CA ASP A 202 -24.54 0.74 4.73
C ASP A 202 -24.93 -0.68 5.18
N ALA A 203 -25.17 -1.58 4.23
CA ALA A 203 -25.47 -2.98 4.52
C ALA A 203 -24.26 -3.75 5.10
N PHE A 204 -23.03 -3.39 4.74
CA PHE A 204 -21.84 -4.05 5.26
C PHE A 204 -21.59 -3.78 6.74
N PHE A 205 -21.89 -2.56 7.20
CA PHE A 205 -21.71 -2.16 8.60
C PHE A 205 -22.86 -2.64 9.51
N ASP A 206 -23.94 -3.15 8.94
CA ASP A 206 -24.99 -3.84 9.66
C ASP A 206 -24.63 -5.33 9.80
N ARG A 207 -24.40 -5.79 11.04
CA ARG A 207 -23.95 -7.17 11.32
C ARG A 207 -24.87 -8.24 10.74
N TYR A 208 -26.18 -7.98 10.68
CA TYR A 208 -27.15 -8.96 10.19
C TYR A 208 -27.13 -9.07 8.67
N LYS A 209 -26.82 -7.97 7.98
CA LYS A 209 -26.88 -7.86 6.52
C LYS A 209 -25.57 -8.26 5.84
N GLN A 210 -24.45 -8.19 6.56
CA GLN A 210 -23.12 -8.47 6.04
C GLN A 210 -22.96 -9.86 5.40
N THR A 211 -23.61 -10.89 5.96
CA THR A 211 -23.54 -12.28 5.50
C THR A 211 -24.63 -12.65 4.50
N GLN A 212 -25.61 -11.78 4.29
CA GLN A 212 -26.76 -12.04 3.42
C GLN A 212 -26.38 -11.90 1.94
N PRO A 213 -27.09 -12.60 1.03
CA PRO A 213 -26.91 -12.45 -0.40
C PRO A 213 -27.44 -11.09 -0.88
N LEU A 214 -26.85 -10.57 -1.94
CA LEU A 214 -27.27 -9.31 -2.57
C LEU A 214 -28.75 -9.33 -3.03
N SER A 215 -29.33 -10.50 -3.26
CA SER A 215 -30.76 -10.62 -3.57
C SER A 215 -31.69 -10.12 -2.46
N CYS A 216 -31.31 -10.25 -1.19
CA CYS A 216 -32.12 -9.77 -0.05
C CYS A 216 -32.14 -8.24 0.02
N LEU A 217 -31.00 -7.60 -0.30
CA LEU A 217 -30.89 -6.13 -0.41
C LEU A 217 -31.89 -5.52 -1.38
N LEU A 218 -32.21 -6.24 -2.46
CA LEU A 218 -33.07 -5.76 -3.55
C LEU A 218 -34.56 -5.87 -3.23
N LYS A 219 -34.95 -6.86 -2.42
CA LYS A 219 -36.36 -7.10 -2.12
C LYS A 219 -36.88 -6.23 -0.98
N GLY A 220 -35.99 -5.60 -0.20
CA GLY A 220 -36.38 -4.91 1.03
C GLY A 220 -36.81 -5.87 2.15
N ASP A 221 -36.67 -7.18 1.92
CA ASP A 221 -36.93 -8.24 2.88
C ASP A 221 -35.76 -8.28 3.87
N TRP A 222 -35.91 -7.60 5.01
CA TRP A 222 -34.99 -7.65 6.14
C TRP A 222 -35.66 -8.27 7.36
#